data_AF-G9PE56-F1
#
_entry.id   AF-G9PE56-F1
#
_cell.length_a   1.000
_cell.length_b   1.000
_cell.length_c   1.000
_cell.angle_alpha   90.00
_cell.angle_beta   90.00
_cell.angle_gamma   90.00
#
_symmetry.space_group_name_H-M   'P 1'
#
loop_
_entity.id
_entity.type
_entity.pdbx_description
1 polymer ?
#
loop_
_entity_poly.entity_id
_entity_poly.type
_entity_poly.pdbx_seq_one_letter_code
_entity_poly.pdbx_strand_id
1 'polypeptide(L)'
;MFGIAPSYPAMRFTLACQSENAIQCVINVLGAKKFRLVDNKIDLLLKQQGWTGVIVAQGSNARANIIDTITDPELFGMASLAMVPISIVAHERQRGKTEIALVANNFADGTELFVVLIPSLRADSWIEYKFFAKCMKAVISSLREANLLTSPPQSIKSHKLPNDLPANISYIRRLRRQAKKLPDTQPF
;
A
#
# COMPACT_ATOMS: atom_id res chain seq x y z
N MET A 1 14.61 -27.08 4.02
CA MET A 1 13.19 -26.68 4.10
C MET A 1 13.06 -25.37 3.31
N PHE A 2 12.55 -25.41 2.09
CA PHE A 2 12.38 -24.19 1.27
C PHE A 2 11.21 -23.40 1.84
N GLY A 3 11.53 -22.40 2.66
CA GLY A 3 10.54 -21.52 3.27
C GLY A 3 9.75 -20.81 2.17
N ILE A 4 8.44 -21.01 2.16
CA ILE A 4 7.51 -20.23 1.35
C ILE A 4 7.76 -18.77 1.71
N ALA A 5 8.23 -17.98 0.73
CA ALA A 5 8.44 -16.55 0.93
C ALA A 5 7.16 -15.94 1.52
N PRO A 6 7.24 -15.12 2.59
CA PRO A 6 6.06 -14.53 3.21
C PRO A 6 5.19 -13.87 2.13
N SER A 7 3.94 -14.33 2.02
CA SER A 7 3.02 -13.87 0.99
C SER A 7 2.38 -12.57 1.43
N TYR A 8 2.84 -11.45 0.89
CA TYR A 8 2.27 -10.14 1.15
C TYR A 8 1.05 -9.88 0.25
N PRO A 9 0.07 -9.08 0.67
CA PRO A 9 -1.14 -8.85 -0.10
C PRO A 9 -0.93 -7.84 -1.23
N ALA A 10 -1.57 -8.11 -2.37
CA ALA A 10 -1.84 -7.16 -3.43
C ALA A 10 -3.34 -7.20 -3.76
N MET A 11 -3.91 -6.08 -4.17
CA MET A 11 -5.28 -6.02 -4.66
C MET A 11 -5.31 -5.43 -6.06
N ARG A 12 -6.03 -6.07 -6.97
CA ARG A 12 -6.24 -5.65 -8.35
C ARG A 12 -7.66 -5.11 -8.49
N PHE A 13 -7.77 -3.96 -9.14
CA PHE A 13 -9.00 -3.28 -9.47
C PHE A 13 -9.06 -3.05 -10.98
N THR A 14 -10.27 -3.11 -11.52
CA THR A 14 -10.57 -2.70 -12.90
C THR A 14 -11.52 -1.53 -12.81
N LEU A 15 -11.16 -0.40 -13.42
CA LEU A 15 -11.80 0.88 -13.22
C LEU A 15 -12.21 1.53 -14.55
N ALA A 16 -13.33 2.26 -14.55
CA ALA A 16 -13.88 2.96 -15.72
C ALA A 16 -13.21 4.32 -16.01
N CYS A 17 -12.14 4.67 -15.28
CA CYS A 17 -11.44 5.95 -15.40
C CYS A 17 -10.00 5.75 -15.89
N GLN A 18 -9.33 6.86 -16.22
CA GLN A 18 -7.90 6.86 -16.60
C GLN A 18 -6.99 6.69 -15.37
N SER A 19 -5.77 6.22 -15.62
CA SER A 19 -4.83 5.78 -14.60
C SER A 19 -4.47 6.83 -13.55
N GLU A 20 -4.28 8.08 -13.94
CA GLU A 20 -3.97 9.19 -13.03
C GLU A 20 -5.15 9.47 -12.09
N ASN A 21 -6.37 9.42 -12.62
CA ASN A 21 -7.59 9.62 -11.85
C ASN A 21 -7.82 8.46 -10.88
N ALA A 22 -7.56 7.22 -11.31
CA ALA A 22 -7.62 6.03 -10.48
C ALA A 22 -6.65 6.13 -9.29
N ILE A 23 -5.39 6.47 -9.57
CA ILE A 23 -4.36 6.66 -8.53
C ILE A 23 -4.77 7.78 -7.58
N GLN A 24 -5.20 8.93 -8.10
CA GLN A 24 -5.58 10.08 -7.26
C GLN A 24 -6.78 9.76 -6.37
N CYS A 25 -7.76 9.01 -6.85
CA CYS A 25 -8.90 8.55 -6.05
C CYS A 25 -8.43 7.72 -4.85
N VAL A 26 -7.54 6.75 -5.08
CA VAL A 26 -7.00 5.92 -4.00
C VAL A 26 -6.10 6.73 -3.05
N ILE A 27 -5.30 7.67 -3.57
CA ILE A 27 -4.52 8.60 -2.73
C ILE A 27 -5.45 9.39 -1.81
N ASN A 28 -6.58 9.91 -2.29
CA ASN A 28 -7.51 10.68 -1.48
C ASN A 28 -8.09 9.83 -0.33
N VAL A 29 -8.49 8.60 -0.61
CA VAL A 29 -8.98 7.65 0.41
C VAL A 29 -7.90 7.32 1.44
N LEU A 30 -6.67 7.03 0.98
CA LEU A 30 -5.55 6.74 1.87
C LEU A 30 -5.08 7.97 2.64
N GLY A 31 -5.18 9.17 2.06
CA GLY A 31 -4.90 10.45 2.69
C GLY A 31 -5.83 10.73 3.88
N ALA A 32 -7.11 10.37 3.77
CA ALA A 32 -8.03 10.38 4.91
C ALA A 32 -7.61 9.40 6.02
N LYS A 33 -6.90 8.32 5.67
CA LYS A 33 -6.22 7.40 6.60
C LYS A 33 -4.79 7.85 6.95
N LYS A 34 -4.45 9.12 6.69
CA LYS A 34 -3.19 9.79 7.02
C LYS A 34 -1.97 9.19 6.31
N PHE A 35 -2.14 8.55 5.15
CA PHE A 35 -1.05 8.28 4.24
C PHE A 35 -0.59 9.56 3.53
N ARG A 36 0.67 9.59 3.12
CA ARG A 36 1.29 10.67 2.36
C ARG A 36 2.10 10.09 1.22
N LEU A 37 2.22 10.83 0.13
CA LEU A 37 3.11 10.51 -0.98
C LEU A 37 4.57 10.51 -0.49
N VAL A 38 5.32 9.47 -0.82
CA VAL A 38 6.73 9.29 -0.41
C VAL A 38 7.67 9.19 -1.59
N ASP A 39 7.20 8.66 -2.72
CA ASP A 39 8.02 8.56 -3.93
C ASP A 39 7.14 8.74 -5.16
N ASN A 40 7.32 9.87 -5.86
CA ASN A 40 6.72 10.14 -7.16
C ASN A 40 7.70 9.92 -8.32
N LYS A 41 9.00 9.70 -8.03
CA LYS A 41 10.02 9.53 -9.07
C LYS A 41 9.91 8.18 -9.77
N ILE A 42 9.32 7.19 -9.11
CA ILE A 42 9.03 5.89 -9.76
C ILE A 42 8.05 6.07 -10.94
N ASP A 43 7.20 7.09 -10.94
CA ASP A 43 6.25 7.38 -12.02
C ASP A 43 6.98 7.67 -13.34
N LEU A 44 8.11 8.39 -13.28
CA LEU A 44 8.93 8.70 -14.44
C LEU A 44 9.44 7.43 -15.14
N LEU A 45 9.83 6.43 -14.35
CA LEU A 45 10.33 5.14 -14.85
C LEU A 45 9.19 4.26 -15.35
N LEU A 46 8.03 4.31 -14.69
CA LEU A 46 6.85 3.55 -15.09
C LEU A 46 6.27 4.06 -16.42
N LYS A 47 6.24 5.38 -16.63
CA LYS A 47 5.73 5.99 -17.86
C LYS A 47 6.48 5.56 -19.10
N GLN A 48 7.79 5.30 -18.98
CA GLN A 48 8.61 4.75 -20.08
C GLN A 48 8.13 3.36 -20.55
N GLN A 49 7.33 2.68 -19.74
CA GLN A 49 6.80 1.33 -20.00
C GLN A 49 5.29 1.33 -20.26
N GLY A 50 4.67 2.51 -20.36
CA GLY A 50 3.22 2.65 -20.50
C GLY A 50 2.44 2.52 -19.19
N TRP A 51 3.12 2.54 -18.03
CA TRP A 51 2.49 2.45 -16.71
C TRP A 51 2.56 3.80 -15.98
N THR A 52 1.77 3.97 -14.94
CA THR A 52 1.94 5.05 -13.96
C THR A 52 1.90 4.48 -12.55
N GLY A 53 2.55 5.15 -11.60
CA GLY A 53 2.51 4.69 -10.24
C GLY A 53 3.28 5.54 -9.25
N VAL A 54 2.89 5.37 -7.99
CA VAL A 54 3.44 6.12 -6.86
C VAL A 54 3.55 5.24 -5.62
N ILE A 55 4.38 5.65 -4.66
CA ILE A 55 4.42 5.04 -3.34
C ILE A 55 3.87 6.02 -2.31
N VAL A 56 2.91 5.55 -1.53
CA VAL A 56 2.41 6.25 -0.34
C VAL A 56 2.85 5.52 0.91
N ALA A 57 3.12 6.26 1.98
CA ALA A 57 3.42 5.70 3.29
C ALA A 57 2.56 6.34 4.36
N GLN A 58 2.31 5.57 5.41
CA GLN A 58 1.60 6.06 6.58
C GLN A 58 2.39 7.20 7.25
N GLY A 59 1.77 8.38 7.38
CA GLY A 59 2.36 9.54 8.06
C GLY A 59 2.52 9.31 9.56
N SER A 60 3.43 10.04 10.20
CA SER A 60 3.71 9.94 11.65
C SER A 60 2.48 10.10 12.55
N ASN A 61 1.52 10.94 12.13
CA ASN A 61 0.30 11.26 12.89
C ASN A 61 -0.87 10.28 12.64
N ALA A 62 -0.73 9.35 11.71
CA ALA A 62 -1.70 8.27 11.46
C ALA A 62 -1.73 7.22 12.57
N ARG A 63 -0.71 7.24 13.44
CA ARG A 63 -0.47 6.24 14.49
C ARG A 63 -1.50 6.26 15.61
N ALA A 64 -2.14 7.40 15.88
CA ALA A 64 -3.22 7.47 16.87
C ALA A 64 -4.37 6.51 16.53
N ASN A 65 -4.71 6.35 15.25
CA ASN A 65 -5.77 5.44 14.81
C ASN A 65 -5.38 3.95 14.81
N ILE A 66 -4.09 3.60 14.83
CA ILE A 66 -3.65 2.20 15.00
C ILE A 66 -3.83 1.78 16.46
N ILE A 67 -3.56 2.68 17.40
CA ILE A 67 -3.83 2.47 18.82
C ILE A 67 -5.33 2.19 19.01
N ASP A 68 -6.21 2.96 18.36
CA ASP A 68 -7.66 2.71 18.36
C ASP A 68 -8.10 1.38 17.73
N THR A 69 -7.25 0.75 16.91
CA THR A 69 -7.55 -0.57 16.30
C THR A 69 -6.98 -1.73 17.15
N ILE A 70 -6.06 -1.43 18.08
CA ILE A 70 -5.50 -2.39 19.05
C ILE A 70 -6.36 -2.40 20.32
N THR A 71 -7.07 -1.31 20.62
CA THR A 71 -8.09 -1.22 21.67
C THR A 71 -9.46 -1.78 21.26
N ASP A 72 -9.51 -2.63 20.23
CA ASP A 72 -10.69 -3.42 19.91
C ASP A 72 -11.00 -4.36 21.12
N PRO A 73 -12.16 -4.23 21.78
CA PRO A 73 -12.46 -4.96 23.02
C PRO A 73 -12.36 -6.49 22.88
N GLU A 74 -12.57 -7.01 21.66
CA GLU A 74 -12.41 -8.44 21.36
C GLU A 74 -10.96 -8.94 21.44
N LEU A 75 -9.97 -8.06 21.25
CA LEU A 75 -8.54 -8.36 21.40
C LEU A 75 -8.03 -8.13 22.83
N PHE A 76 -8.71 -7.26 23.58
CA PHE A 76 -8.34 -6.92 24.96
C PHE A 76 -8.68 -8.02 25.97
N GLY A 77 -9.59 -8.95 25.63
CA GLY A 77 -10.01 -10.04 26.50
C GLY A 77 -8.92 -11.06 26.84
N MET A 78 -7.81 -11.10 26.11
CA MET A 78 -6.71 -12.08 26.30
C MET A 78 -5.38 -11.46 26.76
N ALA A 79 -5.29 -10.12 26.82
CA ALA A 79 -4.03 -9.42 27.14
C ALA A 79 -3.98 -8.86 28.58
N SER A 80 -4.99 -9.14 29.39
CA SER A 80 -5.21 -8.52 30.71
C SER A 80 -4.33 -9.07 31.85
N LEU A 81 -3.34 -9.94 31.62
CA LEU A 81 -2.64 -10.61 32.73
C LEU A 81 -1.11 -10.70 32.69
N ALA A 82 -0.40 -10.07 31.75
CA ALA A 82 1.07 -10.05 31.83
C ALA A 82 1.68 -8.75 31.34
N MET A 83 2.12 -7.94 32.31
CA MET A 83 3.25 -7.01 32.24
C MET A 83 3.80 -6.69 30.84
N VAL A 84 3.28 -5.67 30.15
CA VAL A 84 4.10 -4.97 29.15
C VAL A 84 3.80 -3.46 29.12
N PRO A 85 4.34 -2.63 30.06
CA PRO A 85 4.13 -1.18 29.99
C PRO A 85 5.31 -0.38 29.41
N ILE A 86 6.50 -0.95 29.14
CA ILE A 86 7.70 -0.12 28.86
C ILE A 86 8.43 -0.47 27.54
N SER A 87 8.42 -1.73 27.12
CA SER A 87 9.08 -2.17 25.87
C SER A 87 8.31 -1.82 24.59
N ILE A 88 6.99 -1.60 24.68
CA ILE A 88 6.15 -1.15 23.56
C ILE A 88 6.44 0.32 23.22
N VAL A 89 6.74 1.14 24.23
CA VAL A 89 7.00 2.59 24.09
C VAL A 89 8.39 2.88 23.49
N ALA A 90 9.37 1.98 23.68
CA ALA A 90 10.70 2.14 23.08
C ALA A 90 10.77 1.68 21.60
N HIS A 91 9.98 0.69 21.19
CA HIS A 91 9.83 0.29 19.78
C HIS A 91 9.05 1.31 18.93
N GLU A 92 8.47 2.30 19.61
CA GLU A 92 7.60 3.36 19.11
C GLU A 92 8.37 4.47 18.38
N ARG A 93 9.71 4.46 18.30
CA ARG A 93 10.50 5.48 17.57
C ARG A 93 10.67 5.24 16.05
N GLN A 94 10.06 4.21 15.47
CA GLN A 94 10.25 3.92 14.04
C GLN A 94 9.23 4.62 13.12
N ARG A 95 9.70 5.67 12.44
CA ARG A 95 9.06 6.40 11.32
C ARG A 95 8.42 5.43 10.28
N GLY A 96 7.24 5.78 9.75
CA GLY A 96 6.66 5.28 8.48
C GLY A 96 6.72 3.76 8.19
N LYS A 97 5.98 2.93 8.95
CA LYS A 97 6.09 1.46 8.81
C LYS A 97 5.35 0.88 7.59
N THR A 98 4.12 1.32 7.32
CA THR A 98 3.33 0.76 6.21
C THR A 98 3.50 1.59 4.94
N GLU A 99 4.07 0.99 3.91
CA GLU A 99 4.17 1.55 2.56
C GLU A 99 3.26 0.78 1.59
N ILE A 100 2.61 1.49 0.68
CA ILE A 100 1.73 0.93 -0.34
C ILE A 100 2.15 1.49 -1.68
N ALA A 101 2.39 0.62 -2.66
CA ALA A 101 2.54 1.01 -4.06
C ALA A 101 1.17 1.04 -4.73
N LEU A 102 0.94 2.10 -5.51
CA LEU A 102 -0.19 2.23 -6.43
C LEU A 102 0.41 2.17 -7.83
N VAL A 103 0.01 1.18 -8.63
CA VAL A 103 0.56 0.97 -9.97
C VAL A 103 -0.59 0.71 -10.92
N ALA A 104 -0.72 1.54 -11.96
CA ALA A 104 -1.83 1.48 -12.89
C ALA A 104 -1.38 1.43 -14.35
N ASN A 105 -2.21 0.80 -15.17
CA ASN A 105 -2.06 0.74 -16.62
C ASN A 105 -3.41 0.99 -17.29
N ASN A 106 -3.40 1.81 -18.32
CA ASN A 106 -4.58 2.03 -19.15
C ASN A 106 -4.74 0.87 -20.15
N PHE A 107 -5.97 0.47 -20.41
CA PHE A 107 -6.35 -0.38 -21.53
C PHE A 107 -7.55 0.27 -22.26
N ALA A 108 -7.98 -0.32 -23.37
CA ALA A 108 -8.95 0.29 -24.30
C ALA A 108 -10.17 0.92 -23.63
N ASP A 109 -10.74 0.24 -22.62
CA ASP A 109 -12.00 0.64 -21.97
C ASP A 109 -11.85 0.91 -20.47
N GLY A 110 -10.64 1.23 -19.99
CA GLY A 110 -10.45 1.54 -18.57
C GLY A 110 -9.03 1.44 -18.06
N THR A 111 -8.92 1.29 -16.74
CA THR A 111 -7.65 1.18 -16.01
C THR A 111 -7.60 -0.09 -15.19
N GLU A 112 -6.46 -0.76 -15.25
CA GLU A 112 -6.08 -1.76 -14.27
C GLU A 112 -5.23 -1.09 -13.19
N LEU A 113 -5.67 -1.18 -11.92
CA LEU A 113 -4.95 -0.62 -10.78
C LEU A 113 -4.56 -1.73 -9.81
N PHE A 114 -3.28 -1.79 -9.47
CA PHE A 114 -2.75 -2.60 -8.39
C PHE A 114 -2.44 -1.74 -7.17
N VAL A 115 -2.90 -2.21 -6.02
CA VAL A 115 -2.59 -1.66 -4.71
C VAL A 115 -1.82 -2.71 -3.93
N VAL A 116 -0.53 -2.46 -3.68
CA VAL A 116 0.41 -3.50 -3.23
C VAL A 116 1.05 -3.08 -1.91
N LEU A 117 0.95 -3.93 -0.89
CA LEU A 117 1.67 -3.70 0.36
C LEU A 117 3.17 -3.89 0.11
N ILE A 118 3.96 -2.86 0.42
CA ILE A 118 5.42 -2.96 0.49
C ILE A 118 5.78 -3.26 1.95
N PRO A 119 6.22 -4.48 2.25
CA PRO A 119 6.45 -4.87 3.64
C PRO A 119 7.70 -4.20 4.19
N SER A 120 7.60 -3.76 5.44
CA SER A 120 8.77 -3.32 6.20
C SER A 120 9.63 -4.52 6.60
N LEU A 121 10.95 -4.36 6.51
CA LEU A 121 11.90 -5.37 6.98
C LEU A 121 11.91 -5.53 8.51
N ARG A 122 11.28 -4.61 9.25
CA ARG A 122 11.36 -4.51 10.72
C ARG A 122 10.01 -4.60 11.43
N ALA A 123 8.91 -4.72 10.70
CA ALA A 123 7.57 -4.75 11.28
C ALA A 123 7.04 -6.18 11.38
N ASP A 124 6.12 -6.40 12.32
CA ASP A 124 5.33 -7.62 12.36
C ASP A 124 4.38 -7.65 11.15
N SER A 125 4.67 -8.57 10.23
CA SER A 125 3.94 -8.74 8.97
C SER A 125 2.43 -8.93 9.15
N TRP A 126 1.99 -9.47 10.30
CA TRP A 126 0.58 -9.69 10.58
C TRP A 126 -0.20 -8.38 10.82
N ILE A 127 0.43 -7.43 11.52
CA ILE A 127 -0.17 -6.12 11.81
C ILE A 127 -0.31 -5.32 10.51
N GLU A 128 0.71 -5.33 9.65
CA GLU A 128 0.66 -4.66 8.34
C GLU A 128 -0.43 -5.25 7.45
N TYR A 129 -0.61 -6.58 7.47
CA TYR A 129 -1.66 -7.26 6.70
C TYR A 129 -3.07 -6.85 7.16
N LYS A 130 -3.35 -6.89 8.46
CA LYS A 130 -4.66 -6.48 9.01
C LYS A 130 -4.96 -5.01 8.68
N PHE A 131 -3.97 -4.14 8.84
CA PHE A 131 -4.12 -2.73 8.52
C PHE A 131 -4.36 -2.50 7.03
N PHE A 132 -3.59 -3.18 6.17
CA PHE A 132 -3.79 -3.14 4.72
C PHE A 132 -5.21 -3.58 4.34
N ALA A 133 -5.73 -4.66 4.92
CA ALA A 133 -7.10 -5.12 4.67
C ALA A 133 -8.15 -4.06 5.08
N LYS A 134 -7.96 -3.35 6.20
CA LYS A 134 -8.82 -2.24 6.62
C LYS A 134 -8.77 -1.07 5.64
N CYS A 135 -7.59 -0.73 5.13
CA CYS A 135 -7.44 0.26 4.06
C CYS A 135 -8.17 -0.17 2.78
N MET A 136 -8.01 -1.43 2.35
CA MET A 136 -8.66 -1.92 1.13
C MET A 136 -10.18 -1.94 1.25
N LYS A 137 -10.75 -2.26 2.41
CA LYS A 137 -12.20 -2.12 2.64
C LYS A 137 -12.69 -0.69 2.38
N ALA A 138 -11.97 0.32 2.87
CA ALA A 138 -12.30 1.72 2.64
C ALA A 138 -12.17 2.09 1.15
N VAL A 139 -11.08 1.68 0.50
CA VAL A 139 -10.86 1.91 -0.94
C VAL A 139 -11.97 1.28 -1.77
N ILE A 140 -12.34 0.03 -1.50
CA ILE A 140 -13.43 -0.66 -2.20
C ILE A 140 -14.76 0.09 -2.01
N SER A 141 -15.08 0.54 -0.78
CA SER A 141 -16.30 1.30 -0.51
C SER A 141 -16.36 2.58 -1.34
N SER A 142 -15.30 3.39 -1.28
CA SER A 142 -15.24 4.67 -2.00
C SER A 142 -15.27 4.49 -3.52
N LEU A 143 -14.57 3.50 -4.07
CA LEU A 143 -14.60 3.21 -5.50
C LEU A 143 -15.97 2.71 -5.97
N ARG A 144 -16.68 1.95 -5.12
CA ARG A 144 -18.06 1.51 -5.38
C ARG A 144 -19.04 2.67 -5.33
N GLU A 145 -18.96 3.51 -4.31
CA GLU A 145 -19.80 4.71 -4.15
C GLU A 145 -19.62 5.68 -5.33
N ALA A 146 -18.41 5.79 -5.87
CA ALA A 146 -18.10 6.58 -7.05
C ALA A 146 -18.47 5.90 -8.39
N ASN A 147 -19.06 4.70 -8.38
CA ASN A 147 -19.36 3.89 -9.56
C ASN A 147 -18.16 3.67 -10.51
N LEU A 148 -16.94 3.59 -9.95
CA LEU A 148 -15.72 3.44 -10.74
C LEU A 148 -15.35 1.99 -11.04
N LEU A 149 -15.85 1.02 -10.26
CA LEU A 149 -15.53 -0.40 -10.42
C LEU A 149 -16.27 -1.01 -11.61
N THR A 150 -15.53 -1.52 -12.59
CA THR A 150 -16.10 -2.25 -13.74
C THR A 150 -16.12 -3.76 -13.52
N SER A 151 -15.38 -4.26 -12.54
CA SER A 151 -15.40 -5.65 -12.11
C SER A 151 -15.19 -5.79 -10.60
N PRO A 152 -15.51 -6.95 -10.00
CA PRO A 152 -15.17 -7.22 -8.60
C PRO A 152 -13.65 -7.09 -8.35
N PRO A 153 -13.22 -6.44 -7.26
CA PRO A 153 -11.81 -6.39 -6.85
C PRO A 153 -11.25 -7.80 -6.59
N GLN A 154 -10.00 -8.03 -6.96
CA GLN A 154 -9.32 -9.32 -6.79
C GLN A 154 -8.19 -9.22 -5.77
N SER A 155 -8.25 -10.04 -4.72
CA SER A 155 -7.12 -10.21 -3.79
C SER A 155 -6.11 -11.19 -4.36
N ILE A 156 -4.84 -10.79 -4.41
CA ILE A 156 -3.75 -11.54 -5.02
C ILE A 156 -2.63 -11.71 -3.98
N LYS A 157 -2.08 -12.92 -3.89
CA LYS A 157 -0.84 -13.14 -3.14
C LYS A 157 0.32 -12.54 -3.93
N SER A 158 1.14 -11.69 -3.33
CA SER A 158 2.19 -10.95 -4.04
C SER A 158 3.18 -11.85 -4.78
N HIS A 159 3.50 -13.04 -4.28
CA HIS A 159 4.38 -14.01 -4.96
C HIS A 159 3.78 -14.62 -6.22
N LYS A 160 2.47 -14.45 -6.46
CA LYS A 160 1.79 -14.88 -7.69
C LYS A 160 1.83 -13.82 -8.79
N LEU A 161 2.28 -12.60 -8.49
CA LEU A 161 2.46 -11.57 -9.51
C LEU A 161 3.69 -11.92 -10.35
N PRO A 162 3.62 -11.85 -11.69
CA PRO A 162 4.78 -12.04 -12.57
C PRO A 162 5.94 -11.11 -12.18
N ASN A 163 7.19 -11.56 -12.34
CA ASN A 163 8.38 -10.81 -11.89
C ASN A 163 8.71 -9.57 -12.73
N ASP A 164 8.16 -9.52 -13.93
CA ASP A 164 8.21 -8.44 -14.92
C ASP A 164 7.03 -7.47 -14.79
N LEU A 165 5.96 -7.85 -14.08
CA LEU A 165 4.84 -6.95 -13.81
C LEU A 165 5.31 -5.79 -12.91
N PRO A 166 5.06 -4.52 -13.27
CA PRO A 166 5.52 -3.38 -12.47
C PRO A 166 4.94 -3.32 -11.04
N ALA A 167 3.80 -3.97 -10.79
CA ALA A 167 3.19 -4.13 -9.48
C ALA A 167 3.87 -5.18 -8.58
N ASN A 168 4.81 -5.99 -9.10
CA ASN A 168 5.52 -6.99 -8.29
C ASN A 168 6.47 -6.30 -7.30
N ILE A 169 6.54 -6.79 -6.05
CA ILE A 169 7.34 -6.18 -4.97
C ILE A 169 8.83 -6.12 -5.33
N SER A 170 9.38 -7.16 -5.96
CA SER A 170 10.78 -7.18 -6.40
C SER A 170 11.02 -6.14 -7.49
N TYR A 171 10.04 -5.94 -8.38
CA TYR A 171 10.06 -4.90 -9.41
C TYR A 171 10.04 -3.50 -8.79
N ILE A 172 9.07 -3.23 -7.90
CA ILE A 172 8.95 -1.96 -7.16
C ILE A 172 10.24 -1.63 -6.41
N ARG A 173 10.87 -2.61 -5.75
CA ARG A 173 12.16 -2.42 -5.08
C ARG A 173 13.31 -2.13 -6.04
N ARG A 174 13.29 -2.64 -7.27
CA ARG A 174 14.25 -2.26 -8.32
C ARG A 174 13.99 -0.84 -8.79
N LEU A 175 12.74 -0.49 -9.11
CA LEU A 175 12.34 0.86 -9.51
C LEU A 175 12.77 1.90 -8.46
N ARG A 176 12.50 1.65 -7.18
CA ARG A 176 12.90 2.56 -6.10
C ARG A 176 14.42 2.77 -6.02
N ARG A 177 15.22 1.73 -6.31
CA ARG A 177 16.69 1.85 -6.37
C ARG A 177 17.15 2.65 -7.59
N GLN A 178 16.46 2.54 -8.71
CA GLN A 178 16.73 3.32 -9.92
C GLN A 178 16.28 4.78 -9.74
N ALA A 179 15.09 5.01 -9.20
CA ALA A 179 14.53 6.33 -8.92
C ALA A 179 15.41 7.16 -7.98
N LYS A 180 16.06 6.53 -7.00
CA LYS A 180 17.07 7.17 -6.12
C LYS A 180 18.31 7.67 -6.86
N LYS A 181 18.62 7.13 -8.04
CA LYS A 181 19.75 7.56 -8.87
C LYS A 181 19.36 8.65 -9.88
N LEU A 182 18.05 8.90 -10.04
CA LEU A 182 17.60 10.01 -10.87
C LEU A 182 17.95 11.32 -10.18
N PRO A 183 18.41 12.33 -10.94
CA PRO A 183 18.65 13.65 -10.39
C PRO A 183 17.39 14.16 -9.68
N ASP A 184 17.57 14.98 -8.65
CA ASP A 184 16.48 15.77 -8.10
C ASP A 184 16.07 16.81 -9.15
N THR A 185 15.20 16.41 -10.08
CA THR A 185 14.56 17.39 -10.96
C THR A 185 13.66 18.26 -10.11
N GLN A 186 13.94 19.56 -10.08
CA GLN A 186 13.07 20.60 -9.53
C GLN A 186 11.66 20.47 -10.11
N PRO A 187 10.60 20.81 -9.35
CA PRO A 187 9.24 20.71 -9.84
C PRO A 187 9.03 21.65 -11.04
N PHE A 188 8.38 21.13 -12.08
CA PHE A 188 7.64 21.95 -13.04
C PHE A 188 6.27 22.31 -12.46
#